data_AF-A0A7W1W735-F1
#
_entry.id   AF-A0A7W1W735-F1
#
_cell.length_a   1.000
_cell.length_b   1.000
_cell.length_c   1.000
_cell.angle_alpha   90.00
_cell.angle_beta   90.00
_cell.angle_gamma   90.00
#
_symmetry.space_group_name_H-M   'P 1'
#
loop_
_entity.id
_entity.type
_entity.pdbx_description
1 polymer ?
#
loop_
_entity_poly.entity_id
_entity_poly.type
_entity_poly.pdbx_seq_one_letter_code
_entity_poly.pdbx_strand_id
1 'polypeptide(L)'
;MKEEKEEKEENQKPNKAQAARKKKNSSAAKSVSGANHPSELAEQRWSVVTFESRAASGLTYDKAVQKLDELRAENKFGLCIITDEAAERVNN
;
A
#
# COMPACT_ATOMS: atom_id res chain seq x y z
N MET A 1 40.94 -33.98 -34.21
CA MET A 1 39.61 -33.34 -34.15
C MET A 1 39.43 -32.99 -32.68
N LYS A 2 39.84 -31.80 -32.21
CA LYS A 2 39.08 -30.52 -32.24
C LYS A 2 37.63 -30.78 -31.77
N GLU A 3 37.33 -30.54 -30.50
CA GLU A 3 36.88 -29.26 -29.91
C GLU A 3 35.36 -29.35 -29.66
N GLU A 4 34.97 -29.54 -28.40
CA GLU A 4 33.70 -29.07 -27.82
C GLU A 4 34.06 -28.67 -26.38
N LYS A 5 34.50 -27.42 -26.13
CA LYS A 5 33.69 -26.24 -25.76
C LYS A 5 32.58 -26.61 -24.77
N GLU A 6 32.78 -26.40 -23.47
CA GLU A 6 32.67 -25.11 -22.76
C GLU A 6 31.27 -24.50 -22.89
N GLU A 7 30.45 -24.69 -21.86
CA GLU A 7 29.48 -23.68 -21.47
C GLU A 7 29.34 -23.64 -19.94
N LYS A 8 29.94 -22.58 -19.38
CA LYS A 8 29.71 -22.08 -18.03
C LYS A 8 28.55 -21.10 -18.12
N GLU A 9 27.48 -21.28 -17.36
CA GLU A 9 26.64 -20.13 -16.99
C GLU A 9 25.75 -20.48 -15.80
N GLU A 10 26.09 -20.00 -14.60
CA GLU A 10 25.09 -19.38 -13.73
C GLU A 10 25.84 -18.52 -12.69
N ASN A 11 26.15 -17.29 -13.10
CA ASN A 11 26.63 -16.27 -12.18
C ASN A 11 25.64 -15.12 -12.14
N GLN A 12 25.07 -14.93 -10.94
CA GLN A 12 24.67 -13.65 -10.34
C GLN A 12 23.82 -12.68 -11.18
N LYS A 13 22.69 -12.28 -10.57
CA LYS A 13 22.59 -10.88 -10.09
C LYS A 13 21.55 -10.72 -8.97
N PRO A 14 21.94 -10.17 -7.81
CA PRO A 14 21.00 -9.63 -6.83
C PRO A 14 20.49 -8.30 -7.37
N ASN A 15 19.17 -8.13 -7.48
CA ASN A 15 18.63 -6.84 -7.89
C ASN A 15 18.52 -5.90 -6.70
N LYS A 16 19.06 -4.72 -6.96
CA LYS A 16 19.53 -3.69 -6.05
C LYS A 16 18.42 -2.65 -5.87
N ALA A 17 18.30 -2.20 -4.63
CA ALA A 17 17.73 -0.94 -4.17
C ALA A 17 17.21 0.04 -5.23
N GLN A 18 15.92 0.36 -5.12
CA GLN A 18 15.31 1.63 -5.50
C GLN A 18 14.21 1.89 -4.45
N ALA A 19 13.96 3.06 -3.90
CA ALA A 19 14.59 4.35 -4.07
C ALA A 19 14.34 5.18 -2.80
N ALA A 20 15.25 6.11 -2.58
CA ALA A 20 15.27 7.04 -1.48
C ALA A 20 14.11 8.06 -1.55
N ARG A 21 13.78 8.57 -0.36
CA ARG A 21 13.44 9.98 -0.05
C ARG A 21 12.00 10.46 -0.25
N LYS A 22 11.66 11.34 0.71
CA LYS A 22 10.65 12.44 0.74
C LYS A 22 9.25 12.02 1.19
N LYS A 23 8.62 12.61 2.22
CA LYS A 23 8.91 13.77 3.09
C LYS A 23 8.17 13.58 4.42
N LYS A 24 8.87 13.76 5.55
CA LYS A 24 8.23 14.19 6.79
C LYS A 24 7.70 15.60 6.56
N ASN A 25 6.40 15.76 6.40
CA ASN A 25 5.74 17.06 6.42
C ASN A 25 4.36 16.88 7.08
N SER A 26 4.35 16.76 8.40
CA SER A 26 3.15 16.94 9.20
C SER A 26 3.31 18.20 10.05
N SER A 27 3.53 19.32 9.36
CA SER A 27 3.13 20.62 9.92
C SER A 27 1.61 20.66 9.83
N ALA A 28 0.97 20.40 10.96
CA ALA A 28 -0.45 20.65 11.17
C ALA A 28 -0.74 22.13 10.94
N ALA A 29 -1.26 22.47 9.75
CA ALA A 29 -1.85 23.76 9.48
C ALA A 29 -3.35 23.64 9.72
N LYS A 30 -3.77 24.09 10.90
CA LYS A 30 -5.15 24.37 11.25
C LYS A 30 -5.58 25.65 10.51
N SER A 31 -6.47 25.53 9.53
CA SER A 31 -7.14 26.67 8.91
C SER A 31 -8.59 26.34 8.64
N VAL A 32 -9.47 26.75 9.55
CA VAL A 32 -10.92 26.74 9.35
C VAL A 32 -11.29 27.90 8.43
N SER A 33 -11.76 27.57 7.23
CA SER A 33 -12.36 28.53 6.30
C SER A 33 -13.35 27.73 5.48
N GLY A 34 -14.63 28.14 5.50
CA GLY A 34 -15.75 27.49 4.81
C GLY A 34 -15.60 27.46 3.29
N ALA A 35 -14.69 26.62 2.81
CA ALA A 35 -14.45 26.31 1.43
C ALA A 35 -15.10 24.96 1.12
N ASN A 36 -15.53 24.78 -0.13
CA ASN A 36 -15.92 23.51 -0.74
C ASN A 36 -14.80 22.47 -0.51
N HIS A 37 -14.84 21.81 0.66
CA HIS A 37 -13.78 20.91 1.07
C HIS A 37 -13.90 19.65 0.20
N PRO A 38 -12.83 19.17 -0.44
CA PRO A 38 -12.85 17.81 -0.93
C PRO A 38 -13.18 16.91 0.27
N SER A 39 -14.21 16.05 0.11
CA SER A 39 -14.63 15.13 1.17
C SER A 39 -13.41 14.35 1.68
N GLU A 40 -13.31 14.14 2.99
CA GLU A 40 -12.25 13.32 3.60
C GLU A 40 -12.21 11.90 3.02
N LEU A 41 -13.34 11.42 2.46
CA LEU A 41 -13.43 10.16 1.74
C LEU A 41 -12.59 10.13 0.46
N ALA A 42 -12.36 11.28 -0.17
CA ALA A 42 -11.52 11.43 -1.35
C ALA A 42 -10.02 11.53 -1.01
N GLU A 43 -9.66 11.66 0.27
CA GLU A 43 -8.26 11.67 0.69
C GLU A 43 -7.65 10.27 0.61
N GLN A 44 -6.39 10.19 0.20
CA GLN A 44 -5.61 8.94 0.14
C GLN A 44 -5.10 8.55 1.53
N ARG A 45 -6.01 8.25 2.45
CA ARG A 45 -5.71 7.93 3.85
C ARG A 45 -6.40 6.68 4.38
N TRP A 46 -7.03 5.93 3.49
CA TRP A 46 -7.82 4.75 3.84
C TRP A 46 -7.02 3.48 3.59
N SER A 47 -7.14 2.56 4.53
CA SER A 47 -6.56 1.24 4.51
C SER A 47 -7.64 0.18 4.59
N VAL A 48 -7.47 -0.90 3.84
CA VAL A 48 -8.26 -2.12 4.00
C VAL A 48 -7.44 -3.10 4.80
N VAL A 49 -7.96 -3.52 5.94
CA VAL A 49 -7.34 -4.52 6.80
C VAL A 49 -8.15 -5.80 6.78
N THR A 50 -7.44 -6.92 6.88
CA THR A 50 -7.99 -8.22 7.24
C THR A 50 -7.82 -8.41 8.75
N PHE A 51 -8.37 -9.50 9.29
CA PHE A 51 -8.15 -9.87 10.68
C PHE A 51 -6.66 -10.03 11.04
N GLU A 52 -5.85 -10.56 10.12
CA GLU A 52 -4.45 -10.90 10.40
C GLU A 52 -3.46 -9.83 9.97
N SER A 53 -3.79 -9.00 8.98
CA SER A 53 -2.83 -8.07 8.39
C SER A 53 -3.48 -6.93 7.59
N ARG A 54 -2.67 -5.91 7.26
CA ARG A 54 -3.06 -4.83 6.36
C ARG A 54 -2.99 -5.29 4.91
N ALA A 55 -4.14 -5.33 4.22
CA ALA A 55 -4.24 -5.78 2.84
C ALA A 55 -3.91 -4.67 1.83
N ALA A 56 -4.29 -3.42 2.13
CA ALA A 56 -3.96 -2.24 1.32
C ALA A 56 -3.98 -0.96 2.17
N SER A 57 -3.27 0.09 1.73
CA SER A 57 -3.18 1.39 2.41
C SER A 57 -3.01 2.55 1.44
N GLY A 58 -3.27 3.78 1.89
CA GLY A 58 -3.12 4.98 1.05
C GLY A 58 -4.15 5.07 -0.08
N LEU A 59 -5.33 4.49 0.12
CA LEU A 59 -6.43 4.51 -0.84
C LEU A 59 -7.39 5.66 -0.53
N THR A 60 -8.16 6.08 -1.53
CA THR A 60 -9.41 6.80 -1.29
C THR A 60 -10.46 5.82 -0.78
N TYR A 61 -11.52 6.31 -0.14
CA TYR A 61 -12.59 5.44 0.37
C TYR A 61 -13.22 4.60 -0.75
N ASP A 62 -13.51 5.20 -1.91
CA ASP A 62 -14.07 4.47 -3.06
C ASP A 62 -13.14 3.36 -3.57
N LYS A 63 -11.82 3.59 -3.54
CA LYS A 63 -10.83 2.58 -3.89
C LYS A 63 -10.69 1.52 -2.81
N ALA A 64 -10.85 1.88 -1.53
CA ALA A 64 -10.91 0.94 -0.42
C ALA A 64 -12.14 0.04 -0.50
N VAL A 65 -13.31 0.57 -0.90
CA VAL A 65 -14.53 -0.22 -1.14
C VAL A 65 -14.34 -1.20 -2.29
N GLN A 66 -13.84 -0.74 -3.45
CA GLN A 66 -13.47 -1.63 -4.56
C GLN A 66 -12.54 -2.75 -4.09
N LYS A 67 -11.53 -2.40 -3.29
CA LYS A 67 -10.58 -3.39 -2.78
C LYS A 67 -11.20 -4.37 -1.79
N LEU A 68 -12.14 -3.90 -0.96
CA LEU A 68 -12.89 -4.75 -0.04
C LEU A 68 -13.76 -5.74 -0.80
N ASP A 69 -14.43 -5.31 -1.87
CA ASP A 69 -15.26 -6.20 -2.70
C ASP A 69 -14.42 -7.24 -3.45
N GLU A 70 -13.25 -6.87 -3.98
CA GLU A 70 -12.28 -7.82 -4.55
C GLU A 70 -11.88 -8.90 -3.53
N LEU A 71 -11.49 -8.48 -2.31
CA LEU A 71 -11.06 -9.41 -1.27
C LEU A 71 -12.22 -10.27 -0.76
N ARG A 72 -13.44 -9.73 -0.73
CA ARG A 72 -14.65 -10.50 -0.40
C ARG A 72 -14.93 -11.55 -1.47
N ALA A 73 -14.72 -11.24 -2.75
CA ALA A 73 -14.84 -12.20 -3.85
C ALA A 73 -13.77 -13.31 -3.78
N GLU A 74 -12.59 -12.99 -3.24
CA GLU A 74 -11.54 -13.97 -2.88
C GLU A 74 -11.87 -14.79 -1.61
N ASN A 75 -13.09 -14.68 -1.07
CA ASN A 75 -13.56 -15.38 0.13
C ASN A 75 -12.77 -15.03 1.41
N LYS A 76 -12.21 -13.82 1.48
CA LYS A 76 -11.56 -13.30 2.70
C LYS A 76 -12.61 -12.68 3.63
N PHE A 77 -12.58 -13.10 4.88
CA PHE A 77 -13.48 -12.63 5.93
C PHE A 77 -12.78 -11.67 6.89
N GLY A 78 -13.55 -10.92 7.68
CA GLY A 78 -13.00 -9.96 8.65
C GLY A 78 -12.35 -8.75 7.98
N LEU A 79 -12.87 -8.30 6.84
CA LEU A 79 -12.40 -7.13 6.12
C LEU A 79 -12.99 -5.85 6.73
N CYS A 80 -12.14 -4.86 7.00
CA CYS A 80 -12.55 -3.56 7.50
C CYS A 80 -11.83 -2.43 6.76
N ILE A 81 -12.52 -1.32 6.51
CA ILE A 81 -11.94 -0.08 6.01
C ILE A 81 -11.70 0.83 7.20
N ILE A 82 -10.44 1.18 7.44
CA ILE A 82 -10.02 2.06 8.52
C ILE A 82 -9.05 3.11 7.99
N THR A 83 -8.74 4.14 8.76
CA THR A 83 -7.70 5.10 8.39
C THR A 83 -6.32 4.45 8.49
N ASP A 84 -5.35 4.96 7.72
CA ASP A 84 -3.96 4.51 7.76
C ASP A 84 -3.38 4.57 9.18
N GLU A 85 -3.70 5.63 9.93
CA GLU A 85 -3.33 5.82 11.34
C GLU A 85 -3.84 4.71 12.27
N ALA A 86 -5.04 4.18 11.99
CA ALA A 86 -5.58 3.05 12.73
C ALA A 86 -4.94 1.74 12.27
N ALA A 87 -4.68 1.60 10.97
CA ALA A 87 -4.04 0.41 10.39
C ALA A 87 -2.61 0.18 10.90
N GLU A 88 -1.88 1.24 11.24
CA GLU A 88 -0.57 1.14 11.91
C GLU A 88 -0.65 0.42 13.27
N ARG A 89 -1.81 0.41 13.93
CA ARG A 89 -2.00 -0.21 15.25
C ARG A 89 -2.45 -1.67 15.18
N VAL A 90 -2.91 -2.15 14.03
CA VAL A 90 -3.46 -3.50 13.85
C VAL A 90 -2.36 -4.56 13.79
N ASN A 91 -1.14 -4.19 13.41
CA ASN A 91 -0.03 -5.14 13.18
C ASN A 91 1.10 -5.00 14.21
N ASN A 92 0.78 -4.58 15.44
CA ASN A 92 1.77 -4.29 16.49
C ASN A 92 1.57 -5.13 17.74
#